data_AF-A0A7C2VLW2-F1
#
_entry.id   AF-A0A7C2VLW2-F1
#
_cell.length_a   1.000
_cell.length_b   1.000
_cell.length_c   1.000
_cell.angle_alpha   90.00
_cell.angle_beta   90.00
_cell.angle_gamma   90.00
#
_symmetry.space_group_name_H-M   'P 1'
#
loop_
_entity.id
_entity.type
_entity.pdbx_description
1 polymer ?
#
loop_
_entity_poly.entity_id
_entity_poly.type
_entity_poly.pdbx_seq_one_letter_code
_entity_poly.pdbx_strand_id
1 'polypeptide(L)' 'RVSMLKKVLEVLGLEPERLRLEWISASEGEKFARVVKEFVDEVKSLGPSPLRGE' A
#
# COMPACT_ATOMS: atom_id res chain seq x y z
N ARG A 1 -3.71 -10.31 -10.52
CA ARG A 1 -2.26 -9.94 -10.50
C ARG A 1 -1.85 -9.41 -9.13
N VAL A 2 -2.50 -8.37 -8.60
CA VAL A 2 -2.17 -7.80 -7.28
C VAL A 2 -2.20 -8.83 -6.14
N SER A 3 -3.17 -9.75 -6.13
CA SER A 3 -3.26 -10.81 -5.12
C SER A 3 -2.03 -11.72 -5.08
N MET A 4 -1.43 -12.04 -6.22
CA MET A 4 -0.19 -12.80 -6.28
C MET A 4 1.00 -11.98 -5.81
N LEU A 5 1.04 -10.68 -6.14
CA LEU A 5 2.10 -9.79 -5.69
C LEU A 5 2.09 -9.66 -4.16
N LYS A 6 0.92 -9.57 -3.52
CA LYS A 6 0.82 -9.61 -2.04
C LYS A 6 1.47 -10.86 -1.45
N LYS A 7 1.20 -12.04 -2.01
CA LYS A 7 1.84 -13.29 -1.58
C LYS A 7 3.36 -13.29 -1.79
N VAL A 8 3.83 -12.67 -2.86
CA VAL A 8 5.28 -12.53 -3.10
C VAL A 8 5.91 -11.63 -2.03
N LEU A 9 5.25 -10.55 -1.61
CA LEU A 9 5.74 -9.71 -0.50
C LEU A 9 5.87 -10.51 0.80
N GLU A 10 4.87 -11.33 1.13
CA GLU A 10 4.92 -12.24 2.29
C GLU A 10 6.14 -13.18 2.23
N VAL A 11 6.38 -13.81 1.07
CA VAL A 11 7.51 -14.73 0.87
C VAL A 11 8.86 -14.02 1.01
N LEU A 12 8.93 -12.74 0.65
CA LEU A 12 10.13 -11.91 0.81
C LEU A 12 10.30 -11.35 2.24
N GLY A 13 9.38 -11.67 3.16
CA GLY A 13 9.40 -11.15 4.53
C GLY A 13 8.99 -9.67 4.64
N LEU A 14 8.25 -9.15 3.65
CA LEU A 14 7.75 -7.79 3.62
C LEU A 14 6.28 -7.75 4.03
N GLU A 15 5.87 -6.68 4.69
CA GLU A 15 4.50 -6.45 5.13
C GLU A 15 3.57 -6.27 3.91
N PRO A 16 2.60 -7.16 3.69
CA PRO A 16 1.71 -7.11 2.52
C PRO A 16 0.82 -5.87 2.49
N GLU A 17 0.63 -5.24 3.64
CA GLU A 17 -0.08 -3.97 3.85
C GLU A 17 0.60 -2.83 3.09
N ARG A 18 1.90 -2.93 2.74
CA ARG A 18 2.60 -1.96 1.88
C ARG A 18 2.09 -1.94 0.43
N LEU A 19 1.17 -2.84 0.06
CA LEU A 19 0.49 -2.88 -1.22
C LEU A 19 -1.03 -2.82 -1.04
N ARG A 20 -1.65 -1.76 -1.56
CA ARG A 20 -3.10 -1.58 -1.56
C ARG A 20 -3.63 -1.39 -2.99
N LEU A 21 -4.77 -2.00 -3.30
CA LEU A 21 -5.49 -1.84 -4.55
C LEU A 21 -6.86 -1.26 -4.23
N GLU A 22 -7.19 -0.13 -4.86
CA GLU A 22 -8.47 0.54 -4.70
C GLU A 22 -9.04 0.91 -6.06
N TRP A 23 -10.36 0.77 -6.20
CA TRP A 23 -11.09 1.15 -7.40
C TRP A 23 -11.71 2.52 -7.20
N ILE A 24 -11.25 3.49 -8.00
CA ILE A 24 -11.66 4.89 -7.91
C ILE A 24 -11.92 5.38 -9.33
N SER A 25 -13.14 5.85 -9.56
CA SER A 25 -13.58 6.43 -10.83
C SER A 25 -13.16 7.91 -10.96
N ALA A 26 -13.27 8.46 -12.16
CA ALA A 26 -12.88 9.84 -12.45
C ALA A 26 -13.66 10.90 -11.64
N SER A 27 -14.87 10.58 -11.16
CA SER A 27 -15.70 11.49 -10.35
C SER A 27 -15.48 11.35 -8.84
N GLU A 28 -14.68 10.39 -8.39
CA GLU A 28 -14.50 10.07 -6.96
C GLU A 28 -13.27 10.78 -6.35
N GLY A 29 -13.09 12.07 -6.64
CA GLY A 29 -11.93 12.84 -6.17
C GLY A 29 -11.78 12.87 -4.64
N GLU A 30 -12.88 13.03 -3.90
CA GLU A 30 -12.85 13.02 -2.43
C GLU A 30 -12.44 11.66 -1.86
N LYS A 31 -12.91 10.57 -2.46
CA LYS A 31 -12.52 9.20 -2.07
C LYS A 31 -11.04 8.99 -2.33
N PHE A 32 -10.51 9.46 -3.47
CA PHE A 32 -9.09 9.40 -3.76
C PHE A 32 -8.26 10.09 -2.68
N ALA A 33 -8.60 11.34 -2.35
CA ALA A 33 -7.88 12.11 -1.34
C ALA A 33 -7.88 11.39 0.02
N ARG A 34 -9.05 10.85 0.43
CA ARG A 34 -9.19 10.09 1.68
C ARG A 34 -8.36 8.80 1.68
N VAL A 35 -8.50 7.97 0.64
CA VAL A 35 -7.79 6.69 0.52
C VAL A 35 -6.28 6.88 0.52
N VAL A 36 -5.78 7.88 -0.21
CA VAL A 36 -4.34 8.18 -0.25
C VAL A 36 -3.85 8.62 1.13
N LYS A 37 -4.61 9.48 1.82
CA LYS A 37 -4.25 9.91 3.18
C LYS A 37 -4.16 8.72 4.14
N GLU A 38 -5.21 7.90 4.18
CA GLU A 38 -5.26 6.70 5.04
C GLU A 38 -4.11 5.73 4.74
N PHE A 39 -3.82 5.50 3.46
CA PHE A 39 -2.74 4.60 3.05
C PHE A 39 -1.36 5.16 3.39
N VAL A 40 -1.15 6.47 3.28
CA VAL A 40 0.09 7.12 3.73
C VAL A 40 0.27 6.98 5.23
N ASP A 41 -0.79 7.15 6.01
CA ASP A 41 -0.74 6.99 7.47
C ASP A 41 -0.45 5.54 7.88
N GLU A 42 -1.02 4.56 7.17
CA GLU A 42 -0.71 3.13 7.31
C GLU A 42 0.76 2.83 6.98
N VAL A 43 1.27 3.30 5.85
CA VAL A 43 2.68 3.07 5.48
C VAL A 43 3.65 3.72 6.47
N LYS A 44 3.30 4.90 7.02
CA LYS A 44 4.09 5.55 8.07
C LYS A 44 4.12 4.73 9.36
N SER A 45 3.01 4.11 9.76
CA SER A 45 2.94 3.31 10.99
C SER A 45 3.75 2.01 10.88
N LEU A 46 3.87 1.45 9.68
CA LEU A 46 4.77 0.32 9.36
C LEU A 46 6.27 0.70 9.38
N GLY A 47 6.58 2.00 9.45
CA GLY A 47 7.96 2.49 9.43
C GLY A 47 8.67 2.33 8.07
N PRO A 48 9.97 2.65 8.02
CA PRO A 48 10.78 2.56 6.80
C PRO A 48 10.73 1.17 6.18
N SER A 49 10.79 1.10 4.85
CA SER A 49 10.86 -0.19 4.15
C SER A 49 12.10 -0.99 4.58
N PRO A 50 11.97 -2.31 4.84
CA PRO A 50 13.11 -3.19 5.11
C PRO A 50 14.12 -3.25 3.96
N LEU A 51 13.72 -2.84 2.74
CA LEU A 51 14.60 -2.77 1.55
C LEU A 51 15.27 -1.41 1.37
N ARG A 52 15.05 -0.46 2.28
CA ARG A 52 15.73 0.83 2.26
C ARG A 52 17.20 0.55 2.58
N GLY A 53 18.06 0.56 1.54
CA GLY A 53 19.51 0.58 1.73
C GLY A 53 19.95 1.81 2.52
N GLU A 54 21.16 1.77 3.07
CA GLU A 54 21.81 2.95 3.67
C GLU A 54 21.93 4.11 2.68
#